data_AF-A0A6A0B4C2-F1
#
_entry.id   AF-A0A6A0B4C2-F1
#
_cell.length_a   1.000
_cell.length_b   1.000
_cell.length_c   1.000
_cell.angle_alpha   90.00
_cell.angle_beta   90.00
_cell.angle_gamma   90.00
#
_symmetry.space_group_name_H-M   'P 1'
#
loop_
_entity.id
_entity.type
_entity.pdbx_description
1 polymer ?
#
loop_
_entity_poly.entity_id
_entity_poly.type
_entity_poly.pdbx_seq_one_letter_code
_entity_poly.pdbx_strand_id
1 'polypeptide(L)' 'MKGSEAHVPDISLSVLHALPCAGAGGLALLHKVTGLDKSELIGLGAAGLVTHMSGELPGWRLTDVGRATGAE' A
#
# COMPACT_ATOMS: atom_id res chain seq x y z
N MET A 1 -5.89 21.96 -18.06
CA MET A 1 -5.98 21.07 -16.88
C MET A 1 -6.68 19.79 -17.32
N LYS A 2 -5.95 18.70 -17.55
CA LYS A 2 -6.54 17.37 -17.83
C LYS A 2 -6.43 16.57 -16.55
N GLY A 3 -7.57 16.13 -16.03
CA GLY A 3 -7.66 15.34 -14.80
C GLY A 3 -6.90 14.03 -14.95
N SER A 4 -5.86 13.89 -14.14
CA SER A 4 -5.21 12.61 -13.85
C SER A 4 -6.07 11.85 -12.84
N GLU A 5 -7.18 11.28 -13.30
CA GLU A 5 -8.09 10.50 -12.42
C GLU A 5 -8.21 9.02 -12.84
N ALA A 6 -7.42 8.59 -13.85
CA ALA A 6 -7.46 7.22 -14.37
C ALA A 6 -6.27 6.33 -13.94
N HIS A 7 -5.42 6.76 -13.00
CA HIS A 7 -4.19 6.05 -12.61
C HIS A 7 -4.03 5.81 -11.10
N VAL A 8 -5.12 5.98 -10.32
CA VAL A 8 -5.14 5.67 -8.89
C VAL A 8 -5.47 4.20 -8.59
N PRO A 9 -6.40 3.51 -9.31
CA PRO A 9 -6.67 2.11 -9.02
C PRO A 9 -5.48 1.22 -9.40
N ASP A 10 -4.89 1.38 -10.58
CA ASP A 10 -3.78 0.53 -11.05
C ASP A 10 -2.54 0.57 -10.12
N ILE A 11 -2.15 1.78 -9.67
CA ILE A 11 -1.09 1.93 -8.65
C ILE A 11 -1.50 1.25 -7.34
N SER A 12 -2.75 1.44 -6.90
CA SER A 12 -3.26 0.80 -5.69
C SER A 12 -3.19 -0.72 -5.81
N LEU A 13 -3.60 -1.31 -6.93
CA LEU A 13 -3.53 -2.76 -7.18
C LEU A 13 -2.11 -3.29 -7.16
N SER A 14 -1.20 -2.60 -7.84
CA SER A 14 0.21 -3.00 -7.87
C SER A 14 0.87 -2.87 -6.49
N VAL A 15 0.47 -1.89 -5.68
CA VAL A 15 0.88 -1.72 -4.27
C VAL A 15 0.34 -2.85 -3.41
N LEU A 16 -0.95 -3.17 -3.54
CA LEU A 16 -1.61 -4.23 -2.80
C LEU A 16 -1.01 -5.60 -3.19
N HIS A 17 -0.62 -5.81 -4.44
CA HIS A 17 0.09 -7.03 -4.85
C HIS A 17 1.53 -7.08 -4.32
N ALA A 18 2.24 -5.95 -4.34
CA ALA A 18 3.63 -5.86 -3.92
C ALA A 18 3.83 -5.97 -2.41
N LEU A 19 2.91 -5.44 -1.59
CA LEU A 19 3.01 -5.44 -0.13
C LEU A 19 3.27 -6.83 0.48
N PRO A 20 2.49 -7.89 0.16
CA PRO A 20 2.72 -9.23 0.67
C PRO A 20 4.00 -9.86 0.09
N CYS A 21 4.39 -9.48 -1.13
CA CYS A 21 5.63 -9.94 -1.77
C CYS A 21 6.89 -9.31 -1.15
N ALA A 22 6.80 -8.05 -0.72
CA ALA A 22 7.86 -7.31 -0.04
C ALA A 22 8.07 -7.77 1.42
N GLY A 23 7.16 -8.59 1.96
CA GLY A 23 7.16 -8.96 3.37
C GLY A 23 7.03 -7.73 4.28
N ALA A 24 7.23 -7.87 5.58
CA ALA A 24 7.24 -6.74 6.52
C ALA A 24 8.47 -5.82 6.33
N GLY A 25 8.81 -5.47 5.09
CA GLY A 25 9.83 -4.49 4.77
C GLY A 25 9.35 -3.12 5.18
N GLY A 26 10.17 -2.41 5.94
CA GLY A 26 9.88 -1.04 6.34
C GLY A 26 9.68 -0.10 5.15
N LEU A 27 9.27 1.13 5.45
CA LEU A 27 8.90 2.20 4.51
C LEU A 27 9.84 2.34 3.29
N ALA A 28 11.15 2.09 3.46
CA ALA A 28 12.14 2.18 2.40
C ALA A 28 11.98 1.10 1.29
N LEU A 29 11.58 -0.12 1.66
CA LEU A 29 11.33 -1.18 0.67
C LEU A 29 10.02 -0.90 -0.07
N LEU A 30 8.99 -0.50 0.66
CA LEU A 30 7.70 -0.08 0.10
C LEU A 30 7.87 1.04 -0.93
N HIS A 31 8.55 2.13 -0.56
CA HIS A 31 8.81 3.24 -1.47
C HIS A 31 9.60 2.79 -2.72
N LYS A 32 10.54 1.84 -2.57
CA LYS A 32 11.32 1.33 -3.71
C LYS A 32 10.51 0.43 -4.64
N VAL A 33 9.55 -0.34 -4.12
CA VAL A 33 8.76 -1.31 -4.89
C VAL A 33 7.52 -0.66 -5.49
N THR A 34 6.91 0.29 -4.80
CA THR A 34 5.63 0.89 -5.21
C THR A 34 5.73 2.34 -5.64
N GLY A 35 6.84 3.01 -5.33
CA GLY A 35 6.98 4.45 -5.55
C GLY A 35 6.14 5.31 -4.59
N LEU A 36 5.40 4.70 -3.66
CA LEU A 36 4.56 5.44 -2.72
C LEU A 36 5.38 6.05 -1.58
N ASP A 37 5.02 7.28 -1.23
CA ASP A 37 5.51 7.93 -0.04
C ASP A 37 4.68 7.61 1.21
N LYS A 38 5.16 8.11 2.35
CA LYS A 38 4.51 7.90 3.64
C LYS A 38 3.07 8.41 3.66
N SER A 39 2.77 9.48 2.94
CA SER A 39 1.45 10.15 2.98
C SER A 39 0.41 9.30 2.25
N GLU A 40 0.79 8.71 1.12
CA GLU A 40 -0.05 7.79 0.37
C GLU A 40 -0.33 6.50 1.17
N LEU A 41 0.66 5.97 1.88
CA LEU A 41 0.46 4.82 2.80
C LEU A 41 -0.52 5.15 3.93
N ILE A 42 -0.47 6.36 4.47
CA ILE A 42 -1.46 6.82 5.47
C ILE A 42 -2.84 6.95 4.84
N GLY A 43 -2.94 7.42 3.59
CA GLY A 43 -4.21 7.47 2.85
C GLY A 43 -4.82 6.07 2.65
N LEU A 44 -4.02 5.09 2.27
CA LEU A 44 -4.43 3.68 2.17
C LEU A 44 -4.81 3.09 3.53
N GLY A 45 -4.12 3.51 4.60
CA GLY A 45 -4.46 3.14 5.98
C GLY A 45 -5.79 3.73 6.41
N ALA A 46 -6.05 4.98 6.07
CA ALA A 46 -7.33 5.66 6.31
C ALA A 46 -8.48 5.03 5.50
N ALA A 47 -8.19 4.53 4.30
CA ALA A 47 -9.12 3.73 3.49
C ALA A 47 -9.35 2.31 4.02
N GLY A 48 -8.61 1.88 5.05
CA GLY A 48 -8.73 0.54 5.64
C GLY A 48 -8.12 -0.58 4.80
N LEU A 49 -7.30 -0.25 3.80
CA LEU A 49 -6.65 -1.23 2.91
C LEU A 49 -5.35 -1.77 3.51
N VAL A 50 -4.65 -0.95 4.29
CA VAL A 50 -3.43 -1.33 5.01
C VAL A 50 -3.57 -1.02 6.50
N THR A 51 -2.85 -1.78 7.33
CA THR A 51 -2.70 -1.54 8.76
C THR A 51 -1.25 -1.32 9.09
N HIS A 52 -0.98 -0.30 9.91
CA HIS A 52 0.35 -0.02 10.42
C HIS A 52 0.53 -0.75 11.75
N MET A 53 1.44 -1.71 11.79
CA MET A 53 1.83 -2.39 13.03
C MET A 53 2.99 -1.63 13.67
N SER A 54 2.80 -1.12 14.89
CA SER A 54 3.83 -0.41 15.66
C SER A 54 4.61 -1.32 16.62
N GLY A 55 4.61 -2.65 16.40
CA GLY A 55 5.25 -3.64 17.27
C GLY A 55 6.77 -3.78 17.06
N GLU A 56 7.36 -4.87 17.56
CA GLU A 56 8.80 -5.17 17.45
C GLU A 56 9.33 -5.17 16.01
N LEU A 57 8.44 -5.43 15.05
CA LEU A 57 8.68 -5.29 13.62
C LEU A 57 7.72 -4.21 13.09
N PRO A 58 8.09 -2.92 13.18
CA PRO A 58 7.24 -1.84 12.69
C PRO A 58 7.11 -1.94 11.17
N GLY A 59 5.88 -1.99 10.67
CA GLY A 59 5.66 -2.22 9.25
C GLY A 59 4.20 -2.10 8.82
N TRP A 60 4.01 -1.97 7.52
CA TRP A 60 2.69 -1.92 6.89
C TRP A 60 2.29 -3.32 6.45
N ARG A 61 1.04 -3.71 6.72
CA ARG A 61 0.46 -4.98 6.31
C ARG A 61 -0.88 -4.74 5.64
N LEU A 62 -1.28 -5.62 4.72
CA LEU A 62 -2.62 -5.57 4.16
C LEU A 62 -3.66 -6.02 5.16
N THR A 63 -4.78 -5.32 5.17
CA THR A 63 -6.02 -5.82 5.76
C THR A 63 -6.65 -6.87 4.83
N ASP A 64 -7.70 -7.52 5.32
CA ASP A 64 -8.50 -8.42 4.50
C ASP A 64 -9.10 -7.71 3.28
N VAL A 65 -9.59 -6.48 3.49
CA VAL A 65 -10.13 -5.60 2.44
C VAL A 65 -9.06 -5.26 1.40
N GLY A 66 -7.85 -4.89 1.85
CA GLY A 66 -6.75 -4.63 0.93
C GLY A 66 -6.33 -5.85 0.11
N ARG A 67 -6.34 -7.05 0.72
CA ARG A 67 -6.08 -8.30 -0.01
C ARG A 67 -7.16 -8.61 -1.05
N ALA A 68 -8.43 -8.47 -0.69
CA ALA A 68 -9.53 -8.69 -1.63
C ALA A 68 -9.55 -7.66 -2.77
N THR A 69 -9.06 -6.45 -2.49
CA THR A 69 -8.95 -5.37 -3.48
C THR A 69 -7.73 -5.52 -4.38
N GLY A 70 -6.68 -6.25 -3.97
CA GLY A 70 -5.48 -6.52 -4.79
C GLY A 70 -5.47 -7.91 -5.43
N ALA A 71 -6.62 -8.60 -5.41
CA ALA A 71 -6.83 -9.92 -5.97
C ALA A 71 -7.60 -9.81 -7.29
N GLU A 72 -6.93 -9.34 -8.33
CA GLU A 72 -7.36 -9.42 -9.74
C GLU A 72 -6.46 -10.34 -10.56
#